data_AF-A0A845YV55-F1
#
_entry.id   AF-A0A845YV55-F1
#
_cell.length_a   1.000
_cell.length_b   1.000
_cell.length_c   1.000
_cell.angle_alpha   90.00
_cell.angle_beta   90.00
_cell.angle_gamma   90.00
#
_symmetry.space_group_name_H-M   'P 1'
#
loop_
_entity.id
_entity.type
_entity.pdbx_description
1 polymer ?
#
loop_
_entity_poly.entity_id
_entity_poly.type
_entity_poly.pdbx_seq_one_letter_code
_entity_poly.pdbx_strand_id
1 'polypeptide(L)'
;MVLACVVLIVGSVCGSVNAAEQSPADVLHVDALLGNGGREAHARRLADFTVNGKTYPWSMWADWGKALVHTGFVEAPPVGEKPSKAVSEVYTCVRCHTTRPESQDPSQADPDAALAFALSQDNEPRLTQGAGFYGLVNRTGFYAGLYAKYHRLCVPKQYGGGKTCLPKLCWPGCRKMDPVSLEDAIQVCAKYCSVGRYLEEWEMLAMLTYFWDLELTLDDLLLSPEHRRDVLAVFAGNGDVDDERLQQARQLVSSRFLPVEPFTQRPKAPGENPPEGDADRGLDGFAASCQNCHTKNVARLIGDVDKFYGMVAKGSGHSKGPYMPEYALERLSRQQLEDIRAYLEFLASLEE
;
A
#
# COMPACT_ATOMS: atom_id res chain seq x y z
N MET A 1 -27.00 48.59 52.20
CA MET A 1 -26.46 48.65 50.82
C MET A 1 -25.96 47.27 50.47
N VAL A 2 -26.78 46.49 49.78
CA VAL A 2 -26.46 45.13 49.34
C VAL A 2 -26.01 45.24 47.88
N LEU A 3 -24.75 44.89 47.62
CA LEU A 3 -24.19 44.87 46.26
C LEU A 3 -24.64 43.56 45.59
N ALA A 4 -25.47 43.67 44.55
CA ALA A 4 -25.91 42.54 43.74
C ALA A 4 -24.84 42.19 42.70
N CYS A 5 -24.26 40.99 42.81
CA CYS A 5 -23.45 40.38 41.76
C CYS A 5 -24.37 39.92 40.61
N VAL A 6 -24.23 40.54 39.45
CA VAL A 6 -24.78 40.03 38.19
C VAL A 6 -23.78 39.04 37.61
N VAL A 7 -24.13 37.75 37.67
CA VAL A 7 -23.41 36.68 36.97
C VAL A 7 -23.94 36.62 35.54
N LEU A 8 -23.09 36.97 34.57
CA LEU A 8 -23.33 36.75 33.14
C LEU A 8 -23.06 35.27 32.84
N ILE A 9 -24.14 34.52 32.61
CA ILE A 9 -24.06 33.15 32.08
C ILE A 9 -23.87 33.26 30.57
N VAL A 10 -22.64 33.05 30.10
CA VAL A 10 -22.35 32.78 28.69
C VAL A 10 -22.66 31.31 28.45
N GLY A 11 -23.77 31.02 27.78
CA GLY A 11 -24.13 29.68 27.35
C GLY A 11 -23.17 29.20 26.27
N SER A 12 -22.20 28.34 26.64
CA SER A 12 -21.47 27.52 25.68
C SER A 12 -22.45 26.52 25.07
N VAL A 13 -22.77 26.71 23.79
CA VAL A 13 -23.40 25.69 22.96
C VAL A 13 -22.35 24.62 22.67
N CYS A 14 -22.24 23.64 23.57
CA CYS A 14 -21.58 22.38 23.26
C CYS A 14 -22.44 21.62 22.24
N GLY A 15 -22.18 21.87 20.95
CA GLY A 15 -22.60 20.97 19.89
C GLY A 15 -21.81 19.67 20.03
N SER A 16 -22.39 18.69 20.71
CA SER A 16 -21.96 17.30 20.63
C SER A 16 -22.19 16.83 19.20
N VAL A 17 -21.14 16.88 18.37
CA VAL A 17 -21.06 16.10 17.14
C VAL A 17 -21.03 14.63 17.55
N ASN A 18 -22.21 14.02 17.57
CA ASN A 18 -22.30 12.57 17.50
C ASN A 18 -21.66 12.17 16.18
N ALA A 19 -20.46 11.58 16.25
CA ALA A 19 -19.94 10.73 15.20
C ALA A 19 -20.90 9.53 15.13
N ALA A 20 -21.97 9.68 14.34
CA ALA A 20 -22.78 8.55 13.95
C ALA A 20 -21.85 7.59 13.20
N GLU A 21 -21.68 6.37 13.73
CA GLU A 21 -21.18 5.24 12.95
C GLU A 21 -22.02 5.18 11.68
N GLN A 22 -21.41 5.56 10.56
CA GLN A 22 -22.02 5.42 9.24
C GLN A 22 -22.29 3.93 9.02
N SER A 23 -23.48 3.59 8.52
CA SER A 23 -23.78 2.20 8.23
C SER A 23 -22.89 1.74 7.06
N PRO A 24 -22.49 0.46 6.99
CA PRO A 24 -21.70 -0.08 5.87
C PRO A 24 -22.36 0.09 4.49
N ALA A 25 -23.64 0.45 4.43
CA ALA A 25 -24.38 0.69 3.19
C ALA A 25 -24.21 2.12 2.63
N ASP A 26 -23.60 3.04 3.38
CA ASP A 26 -23.45 4.46 3.00
C ASP A 26 -22.07 4.80 2.41
N VAL A 27 -21.14 3.83 2.36
CA VAL A 27 -19.79 4.02 1.82
C VAL A 27 -19.80 3.81 0.31
N LEU A 28 -19.54 4.88 -0.45
CA LEU A 28 -19.42 4.81 -1.90
C LEU A 28 -18.01 4.44 -2.32
N HIS A 29 -17.85 3.17 -2.66
CA HIS A 29 -16.62 2.57 -3.18
C HIS A 29 -16.28 3.05 -4.59
N VAL A 30 -14.99 3.31 -4.85
CA VAL A 30 -14.51 3.83 -6.14
C VAL A 30 -14.77 2.86 -7.29
N ASP A 31 -14.66 1.55 -7.09
CA ASP A 31 -14.96 0.52 -8.10
C ASP A 31 -16.40 0.61 -8.61
N ALA A 32 -17.35 0.84 -7.68
CA ALA A 32 -18.76 1.06 -8.01
C ALA A 32 -18.97 2.37 -8.77
N LEU A 33 -18.34 3.47 -8.34
CA LEU A 33 -18.40 4.77 -9.02
C LEU A 33 -17.84 4.69 -10.45
N LEU A 34 -16.75 3.93 -10.65
CA LEU A 34 -16.16 3.70 -11.96
C LEU A 34 -16.96 2.72 -12.82
N GLY A 35 -17.88 1.95 -12.23
CA GLY A 35 -18.68 0.94 -12.92
C GLY A 35 -17.87 -0.29 -13.35
N ASN A 36 -16.79 -0.57 -12.64
CA ASN A 36 -15.88 -1.69 -12.96
C ASN A 36 -16.45 -3.02 -12.48
N GLY A 37 -17.17 -3.04 -11.36
CA GLY A 37 -17.82 -4.23 -10.80
C GLY A 37 -16.84 -5.31 -10.33
N GLY A 38 -15.60 -4.92 -10.01
CA GLY A 38 -14.55 -5.79 -9.55
C GLY A 38 -14.85 -6.38 -8.17
N ARG A 39 -15.43 -5.59 -7.26
CA ARG A 39 -15.79 -6.03 -5.91
C ARG A 39 -16.87 -7.10 -5.96
N GLU A 40 -17.94 -6.88 -6.73
CA GLU A 40 -19.02 -7.86 -6.88
C GLU A 40 -18.56 -9.10 -7.66
N ALA A 41 -17.68 -8.94 -8.64
CA ALA A 41 -17.07 -10.07 -9.35
C ALA A 41 -16.25 -10.94 -8.40
N HIS A 42 -15.47 -10.33 -7.51
CA HIS A 42 -14.74 -11.04 -6.47
C HIS A 42 -15.68 -11.74 -5.48
N ALA A 43 -16.74 -11.06 -5.02
CA ALA A 43 -17.75 -11.66 -4.14
C ALA A 43 -18.40 -12.91 -4.76
N ARG A 44 -18.70 -12.89 -6.07
CA ARG A 44 -19.19 -14.07 -6.80
C ARG A 44 -18.18 -15.21 -6.80
N ARG A 45 -16.89 -14.93 -7.04
CA ARG A 45 -15.82 -15.94 -6.97
C ARG A 45 -15.74 -16.61 -5.59
N LEU A 46 -15.90 -15.83 -4.51
CA LEU A 46 -15.92 -16.38 -3.15
C LEU A 46 -17.15 -17.26 -2.90
N ALA A 47 -18.31 -16.90 -3.47
CA ALA A 47 -19.53 -17.71 -3.35
C ALA A 47 -19.44 -19.03 -4.12
N ASP A 48 -18.74 -19.04 -5.26
CA ASP A 48 -18.50 -20.24 -6.07
C ASP A 48 -17.38 -21.13 -5.50
N PHE A 49 -16.45 -20.55 -4.73
CA PHE A 49 -15.35 -21.29 -4.12
C PHE A 49 -15.81 -22.02 -2.85
N THR A 50 -16.05 -23.33 -2.98
CA THR A 50 -16.45 -24.18 -1.85
C THR A 50 -15.28 -24.98 -1.29
N VAL A 51 -15.22 -25.08 0.04
CA VAL A 51 -14.25 -25.92 0.75
C VAL A 51 -14.99 -26.97 1.55
N ASN A 52 -14.80 -28.24 1.18
CA ASN A 52 -15.56 -29.36 1.75
C ASN A 52 -17.08 -29.12 1.71
N GLY A 53 -17.57 -28.53 0.62
CA GLY A 53 -18.99 -28.20 0.41
C GLY A 53 -19.51 -27.00 1.20
N LYS A 54 -18.62 -26.22 1.85
CA LYS A 54 -19.00 -25.02 2.60
C LYS A 54 -18.47 -23.76 1.92
N THR A 55 -19.26 -22.68 2.00
CA THR A 55 -18.83 -21.31 1.72
C THR A 55 -18.55 -20.59 3.03
N TYR A 56 -17.82 -19.48 2.95
CA TYR A 56 -17.50 -18.64 4.10
C TYR A 56 -17.90 -17.20 3.83
N PRO A 57 -18.32 -16.45 4.87
CA PRO A 57 -18.66 -15.04 4.71
C PRO A 57 -17.42 -14.22 4.33
N TRP A 58 -17.65 -13.07 3.70
CA TRP A 58 -16.61 -12.12 3.30
C TRP A 58 -15.65 -11.79 4.43
N SER A 59 -16.16 -11.51 5.64
CA SER A 59 -15.35 -11.16 6.80
C SER A 59 -14.31 -12.22 7.16
N MET A 60 -14.64 -13.51 7.06
CA MET A 60 -13.67 -14.58 7.31
C MET A 60 -12.57 -14.62 6.25
N TRP A 61 -12.93 -14.40 4.98
CA TRP A 61 -11.95 -14.29 3.89
C TRP A 61 -11.04 -13.09 4.07
N ALA A 62 -11.59 -11.94 4.47
CA ALA A 62 -10.82 -10.74 4.77
C ALA A 62 -9.87 -10.95 5.96
N ASP A 63 -10.32 -11.61 7.02
CA ASP A 63 -9.48 -11.94 8.18
C ASP A 63 -8.31 -12.85 7.81
N TRP A 64 -8.56 -13.88 6.98
CA TRP A 64 -7.49 -14.73 6.45
C TRP A 64 -6.53 -13.96 5.55
N GLY A 65 -7.04 -13.08 4.69
CA GLY A 65 -6.23 -12.22 3.83
C GLY A 65 -5.32 -11.29 4.63
N LYS A 66 -5.89 -10.67 5.66
CA LYS A 66 -5.16 -9.83 6.61
C LYS A 66 -4.07 -10.62 7.33
N ALA A 67 -4.36 -11.82 7.81
CA ALA A 67 -3.36 -12.69 8.43
C ALA A 67 -2.21 -13.03 7.44
N LEU A 68 -2.53 -13.43 6.21
CA LEU A 68 -1.51 -13.69 5.18
C LEU A 68 -0.63 -12.46 4.90
N VAL A 69 -1.20 -11.26 4.85
CA VAL A 69 -0.46 -10.01 4.60
C VAL A 69 0.43 -9.61 5.79
N HIS A 70 -0.09 -9.71 7.01
CA HIS A 70 0.59 -9.21 8.22
C HIS A 70 1.55 -10.22 8.83
N THR A 71 1.13 -11.48 8.98
CA THR A 71 1.89 -12.55 9.65
C THR A 71 2.45 -13.59 8.68
N GLY A 72 2.01 -13.60 7.41
CA GLY A 72 2.53 -14.50 6.39
C GLY A 72 1.93 -15.90 6.38
N PHE A 73 0.97 -16.19 7.27
CA PHE A 73 0.27 -17.47 7.38
C PHE A 73 -1.06 -17.29 8.13
N VAL A 74 -1.92 -18.31 8.11
CA VAL A 74 -3.22 -18.34 8.79
C VAL A 74 -3.22 -19.47 9.81
N GLU A 75 -3.62 -19.20 11.06
CA GLU A 75 -3.71 -20.22 12.11
C GLU A 75 -4.79 -21.28 11.83
N ALA A 76 -5.96 -20.82 11.37
CA ALA A 76 -7.10 -21.67 11.04
C ALA A 76 -7.55 -21.42 9.59
N PRO A 77 -6.80 -21.90 8.58
CA PRO A 77 -7.18 -21.74 7.18
C PRO A 77 -8.45 -22.53 6.85
N PRO A 78 -9.15 -22.15 5.77
CA PRO A 78 -10.35 -22.86 5.33
C PRO A 78 -10.02 -24.29 4.87
N VAL A 79 -8.83 -24.50 4.31
CA VAL A 79 -8.34 -25.75 3.73
C VAL A 79 -6.87 -25.97 4.07
N GLY A 80 -6.43 -27.23 4.08
CA GLY A 80 -5.03 -27.59 4.29
C GLY A 80 -4.62 -27.75 5.76
N GLU A 81 -3.31 -27.69 5.99
CA GLU A 81 -2.67 -27.84 7.31
C GLU A 81 -3.02 -26.67 8.24
N LYS A 82 -2.96 -26.91 9.57
CA LYS A 82 -3.17 -25.88 10.60
C LYS A 82 -1.94 -25.83 11.52
N PRO A 83 -1.22 -24.69 11.62
CA PRO A 83 -1.39 -23.47 10.81
C PRO A 83 -1.10 -23.72 9.32
N SER A 84 -1.58 -22.83 8.45
CA SER A 84 -1.23 -22.87 7.03
C SER A 84 0.29 -22.73 6.87
N LYS A 85 0.83 -23.30 5.79
CA LYS A 85 2.23 -23.09 5.46
C LYS A 85 2.52 -21.60 5.25
N ALA A 86 3.63 -21.10 5.79
CA ALA A 86 4.04 -19.72 5.56
C ALA A 86 4.22 -19.42 4.06
N VAL A 87 3.82 -18.21 3.65
CA VAL A 87 4.03 -17.70 2.28
C VAL A 87 5.52 -17.43 2.03
N SER A 88 6.22 -16.91 3.03
CA SER A 88 7.66 -16.67 3.00
C SER A 88 8.29 -17.01 4.35
N GLU A 89 9.52 -17.53 4.31
CA GLU A 89 10.35 -17.77 5.49
C GLU A 89 11.08 -16.49 5.97
N VAL A 90 11.06 -15.42 5.17
CA VAL A 90 11.91 -14.24 5.37
C VAL A 90 11.09 -12.98 5.67
N TYR A 91 10.15 -12.62 4.80
CA TYR A 91 9.43 -11.35 4.88
C TYR A 91 7.92 -11.54 4.75
N THR A 92 7.18 -10.88 5.63
CA THR A 92 5.75 -10.63 5.44
C THR A 92 5.54 -9.41 4.56
N CYS A 93 4.38 -9.30 3.92
CA CYS A 93 4.11 -8.23 2.95
C CYS A 93 4.24 -6.85 3.60
N VAL A 94 3.79 -6.71 4.85
CA VAL A 94 3.83 -5.44 5.60
C VAL A 94 5.24 -4.98 6.00
N ARG A 95 6.28 -5.77 5.72
CA ARG A 95 7.67 -5.31 5.84
C ARG A 95 8.06 -4.29 4.77
N CYS A 96 7.43 -4.40 3.59
CA CYS A 96 7.74 -3.58 2.42
C CYS A 96 6.54 -2.77 1.91
N HIS A 97 5.38 -2.91 2.55
CA HIS A 97 4.12 -2.25 2.17
C HIS A 97 3.40 -1.78 3.43
N THR A 98 2.64 -0.69 3.34
CA THR A 98 1.69 -0.30 4.38
C THR A 98 0.27 -0.76 4.04
N THR A 99 -0.59 -0.89 5.06
CA THR A 99 -2.04 -1.14 4.90
C THR A 99 -2.89 0.08 5.23
N ARG A 100 -2.24 1.19 5.56
CA ARG A 100 -2.85 2.51 5.81
C ARG A 100 -2.61 3.42 4.60
N PRO A 101 -3.35 4.53 4.46
CA PRO A 101 -3.01 5.58 3.51
C PRO A 101 -1.54 6.03 3.66
N GLU A 102 -0.85 6.25 2.55
CA GLU A 102 0.54 6.75 2.51
C GLU A 102 0.62 8.27 2.37
N SER A 103 -0.47 8.89 1.93
CA SER A 103 -0.60 10.33 1.72
C SER A 103 -2.04 10.76 2.01
N GLN A 104 -2.22 12.06 2.24
CA GLN A 104 -3.55 12.64 2.30
C GLN A 104 -4.23 12.65 0.91
N ASP A 105 -3.46 12.96 -0.14
CA ASP A 105 -3.93 12.98 -1.53
C ASP A 105 -3.42 11.75 -2.29
N PRO A 106 -4.30 10.77 -2.61
CA PRO A 106 -3.89 9.55 -3.31
C PRO A 106 -3.58 9.76 -4.80
N SER A 107 -3.77 10.97 -5.34
CA SER A 107 -3.41 11.33 -6.71
C SER A 107 -1.96 11.80 -6.87
N GLN A 108 -1.24 11.99 -5.76
CA GLN A 108 0.12 12.54 -5.76
C GLN A 108 1.13 11.53 -5.19
N ALA A 109 2.29 11.45 -5.83
CA ALA A 109 3.46 10.73 -5.32
C ALA A 109 4.51 11.75 -4.88
N ASP A 110 4.21 12.46 -3.80
CA ASP A 110 5.09 13.46 -3.19
C ASP A 110 5.71 12.87 -1.91
N PRO A 111 7.03 12.61 -1.90
CA PRO A 111 7.70 11.99 -0.77
C PRO A 111 7.70 12.86 0.50
N ASP A 112 7.73 14.19 0.38
CA ASP A 112 7.74 15.09 1.54
C ASP A 112 6.35 15.20 2.16
N ALA A 113 5.31 15.29 1.31
CA ALA A 113 3.92 15.22 1.77
C ALA A 113 3.61 13.87 2.42
N ALA A 114 4.14 12.77 1.86
CA ALA A 114 3.99 11.44 2.43
C ALA A 114 4.67 11.33 3.80
N LEU A 115 5.89 11.87 3.97
CA LEU A 115 6.57 11.88 5.27
C LEU A 115 5.79 12.70 6.29
N ALA A 116 5.38 13.91 5.95
CA ALA A 116 4.58 14.76 6.83
C ALA A 116 3.27 14.06 7.23
N PHE A 117 2.60 13.39 6.29
CA PHE A 117 1.42 12.60 6.57
C PHE A 117 1.72 11.44 7.50
N ALA A 118 2.75 10.63 7.22
CA ALA A 118 3.16 9.50 8.04
C ALA A 118 3.47 9.91 9.50
N LEU A 119 4.13 11.05 9.71
CA LEU A 119 4.43 11.59 11.04
C LEU A 119 3.20 12.17 11.76
N SER A 120 2.16 12.57 11.01
CA SER A 120 0.89 13.01 11.57
C SER A 120 -0.02 11.87 12.04
N GLN A 121 0.25 10.63 11.59
CA GLN A 121 -0.54 9.46 11.95
C GLN A 121 -0.01 8.86 13.26
N ASP A 122 -0.93 8.52 14.17
CA ASP A 122 -0.54 7.86 15.41
C ASP A 122 0.01 6.43 15.15
N ASN A 123 1.17 6.18 15.75
CA ASN A 123 1.80 4.88 16.00
C ASN A 123 2.46 4.07 14.87
N GLU A 124 2.40 4.43 13.59
CA GLU A 124 3.24 3.75 12.57
C GLU A 124 3.54 4.65 11.36
N PRO A 125 4.54 5.56 11.45
CA PRO A 125 5.02 6.23 10.25
C PRO A 125 5.59 5.15 9.32
N ARG A 126 4.95 4.92 8.17
CA ARG A 126 5.39 3.91 7.19
C ARG A 126 5.49 4.54 5.82
N LEU A 127 6.71 4.90 5.45
CA LEU A 127 7.11 5.17 4.09
C LEU A 127 7.81 3.94 3.52
N THR A 128 7.03 3.05 2.92
CA THR A 128 7.57 1.78 2.45
C THR A 128 8.03 1.85 0.99
N GLN A 129 9.00 1.00 0.64
CA GLN A 129 9.54 0.89 -0.73
C GLN A 129 8.49 0.40 -1.73
N GLY A 130 7.65 -0.52 -1.28
CA GLY A 130 6.53 -1.04 -2.03
C GLY A 130 5.30 -0.17 -1.82
N ALA A 131 4.41 -0.21 -2.79
CA ALA A 131 3.24 0.63 -2.78
C ALA A 131 2.23 0.26 -1.69
N GLY A 132 1.57 1.24 -1.10
CA GLY A 132 0.52 1.01 -0.10
C GLY A 132 -0.59 0.08 -0.62
N PHE A 133 -1.09 -0.77 0.28
CA PHE A 133 -2.22 -1.65 0.00
C PHE A 133 -3.57 -0.93 0.08
N TYR A 134 -3.63 0.23 0.75
CA TYR A 134 -4.80 1.11 0.71
C TYR A 134 -4.99 1.69 -0.70
N GLY A 135 -6.15 1.43 -1.29
CA GLY A 135 -6.48 1.77 -2.67
C GLY A 135 -5.83 0.89 -3.75
N LEU A 136 -5.18 -0.22 -3.38
CA LEU A 136 -4.44 -1.04 -4.33
C LEU A 136 -5.32 -1.62 -5.44
N VAL A 137 -6.56 -2.01 -5.11
CA VAL A 137 -7.54 -2.56 -6.04
C VAL A 137 -8.05 -1.54 -7.06
N ASN A 138 -7.90 -0.24 -6.79
CA ASN A 138 -8.34 0.82 -7.70
C ASN A 138 -7.33 1.11 -8.82
N ARG A 139 -6.14 0.51 -8.77
CA ARG A 139 -5.06 0.74 -9.73
C ARG A 139 -5.23 -0.11 -10.97
N THR A 140 -4.73 0.39 -12.09
CA THR A 140 -4.86 -0.24 -13.41
C THR A 140 -3.56 -0.84 -13.93
N GLY A 141 -2.46 -0.70 -13.19
CA GLY A 141 -1.19 -1.32 -13.54
C GLY A 141 -0.18 -1.42 -12.40
N PHE A 142 0.74 -2.36 -12.54
CA PHE A 142 1.68 -2.76 -11.50
C PHE A 142 3.11 -2.90 -12.04
N TYR A 143 4.09 -2.66 -11.17
CA TYR A 143 5.52 -2.66 -11.52
C TYR A 143 5.85 -1.72 -12.69
N ALA A 144 5.33 -0.49 -12.67
CA ALA A 144 5.59 0.50 -13.71
C ALA A 144 7.02 1.08 -13.66
N GLY A 145 7.41 1.83 -14.70
CA GLY A 145 8.68 2.52 -14.76
C GLY A 145 9.88 1.58 -14.65
N LEU A 146 10.82 1.88 -13.75
CA LEU A 146 12.02 1.06 -13.54
C LEU A 146 11.72 -0.33 -12.97
N TYR A 147 10.51 -0.57 -12.45
CA TYR A 147 10.05 -1.90 -12.07
C TYR A 147 9.57 -2.77 -13.23
N ALA A 148 9.45 -2.25 -14.46
CA ALA A 148 9.03 -3.04 -15.62
C ALA A 148 9.96 -4.25 -15.92
N LYS A 149 11.18 -4.24 -15.36
CA LYS A 149 12.07 -5.41 -15.33
C LYS A 149 11.41 -6.66 -14.73
N TYR A 150 10.37 -6.52 -13.90
CA TYR A 150 9.64 -7.63 -13.30
C TYR A 150 8.60 -8.23 -14.25
N HIS A 151 8.20 -7.54 -15.32
CA HIS A 151 7.27 -8.06 -16.34
C HIS A 151 7.82 -9.26 -17.13
N ARG A 152 9.13 -9.50 -17.06
CA ARG A 152 9.77 -10.70 -17.62
C ARG A 152 9.67 -11.93 -16.70
N LEU A 153 9.25 -11.74 -15.45
CA LEU A 153 9.07 -12.86 -14.52
C LEU A 153 7.85 -13.68 -14.91
N CYS A 154 7.88 -14.93 -14.50
CA CYS A 154 6.83 -15.88 -14.80
C CYS A 154 5.97 -16.13 -13.56
N VAL A 155 4.67 -16.31 -13.79
CA VAL A 155 3.69 -16.72 -12.79
C VAL A 155 3.00 -18.02 -13.25
N PRO A 156 2.44 -18.81 -12.34
CA PRO A 156 1.63 -19.97 -12.69
C PRO A 156 0.43 -19.58 -13.55
N LYS A 157 0.03 -20.44 -14.49
CA LYS A 157 -1.24 -20.27 -15.22
C LYS A 157 -2.46 -20.57 -14.34
N GLN A 158 -2.27 -21.36 -13.29
CA GLN A 158 -3.29 -21.76 -12.32
C GLN A 158 -2.68 -21.70 -10.91
N TYR A 159 -3.48 -21.29 -9.93
CA TYR A 159 -3.06 -21.23 -8.53
C TYR A 159 -2.81 -22.61 -7.93
N GLY A 160 -2.01 -22.67 -6.86
CA GLY A 160 -1.77 -23.92 -6.11
C GLY A 160 -0.91 -24.98 -6.81
N GLY A 161 -0.33 -24.70 -7.98
CA GLY A 161 0.40 -25.68 -8.78
C GLY A 161 1.78 -26.11 -8.27
N GLY A 162 2.29 -25.53 -7.16
CA GLY A 162 3.57 -25.89 -6.50
C GLY A 162 4.86 -25.78 -7.32
N LYS A 163 4.76 -25.56 -8.64
CA LYS A 163 5.89 -25.52 -9.56
C LYS A 163 6.53 -24.14 -9.55
N THR A 164 7.84 -24.11 -9.37
CA THR A 164 8.63 -22.88 -9.50
C THR A 164 8.68 -22.48 -10.97
N CYS A 165 8.19 -21.28 -11.32
CA CYS A 165 8.34 -20.75 -12.66
C CYS A 165 9.72 -20.08 -12.77
N LEU A 166 10.52 -20.54 -13.73
CA LEU A 166 11.85 -20.01 -13.95
C LEU A 166 11.80 -18.70 -14.75
N PRO A 167 12.57 -17.65 -14.36
CA PRO A 167 12.51 -16.32 -14.99
C PRO A 167 12.94 -16.27 -16.46
N LYS A 168 13.87 -17.14 -16.88
CA LYS A 168 14.49 -17.07 -18.22
C LYS A 168 13.67 -17.80 -19.29
N LEU A 169 12.85 -18.77 -18.90
CA LEU A 169 11.98 -19.54 -19.78
C LEU A 169 10.81 -20.02 -18.94
N CYS A 170 9.63 -19.42 -19.15
CA CYS A 170 8.44 -19.86 -18.43
C CYS A 170 8.18 -21.33 -18.76
N TRP A 171 8.28 -22.19 -17.75
CA TRP A 171 8.05 -23.62 -17.89
C TRP A 171 6.61 -23.93 -18.36
N PRO A 172 6.36 -25.13 -18.93
CA PRO A 172 5.01 -25.61 -19.17
C PRO A 172 4.16 -25.51 -17.89
N GLY A 173 3.04 -24.78 -17.96
CA GLY A 173 2.19 -24.46 -16.80
C GLY A 173 2.41 -23.06 -16.22
N CYS A 174 3.39 -22.30 -16.71
CA CYS A 174 3.63 -20.91 -16.37
C CYS A 174 3.37 -20.00 -17.58
N ARG A 175 3.24 -18.70 -17.31
CA ARG A 175 3.20 -17.63 -18.32
C ARG A 175 3.96 -16.42 -17.79
N LYS A 176 4.26 -15.44 -18.66
CA LYS A 176 4.73 -14.14 -18.18
C LYS A 176 3.66 -13.49 -17.32
N MET A 177 4.09 -12.73 -16.32
CA MET A 177 3.17 -11.89 -15.56
C MET A 177 2.52 -10.85 -16.48
N ASP A 178 1.26 -10.56 -16.24
CA ASP A 178 0.49 -9.50 -16.88
C ASP A 178 0.60 -8.23 -16.02
N PRO A 179 1.18 -7.12 -16.54
CA PRO A 179 1.37 -5.89 -15.76
C PRO A 179 0.08 -5.18 -15.35
N VAL A 180 -1.08 -5.55 -15.90
CA VAL A 180 -2.37 -5.01 -15.44
C VAL A 180 -3.10 -5.93 -14.45
N SER A 181 -2.56 -7.13 -14.17
CA SER A 181 -3.15 -8.08 -13.23
C SER A 181 -2.60 -7.89 -11.82
N LEU A 182 -3.47 -7.48 -10.89
CA LEU A 182 -3.14 -7.40 -9.47
C LEU A 182 -2.74 -8.78 -8.92
N GLU A 183 -3.43 -9.83 -9.32
CA GLU A 183 -3.14 -11.20 -8.88
C GLU A 183 -1.73 -11.64 -9.29
N ASP A 184 -1.32 -11.33 -10.53
CA ASP A 184 0.03 -11.61 -11.00
C ASP A 184 1.06 -10.78 -10.24
N ALA A 185 0.73 -9.53 -9.93
CA ALA A 185 1.62 -8.67 -9.20
C ALA A 185 1.88 -9.18 -7.77
N ILE A 186 0.83 -9.69 -7.12
CA ILE A 186 0.88 -10.37 -5.82
C ILE A 186 1.73 -11.64 -5.94
N GLN A 187 1.53 -12.48 -6.96
CA GLN A 187 2.34 -13.70 -7.16
C GLN A 187 3.83 -13.39 -7.35
N VAL A 188 4.15 -12.33 -8.10
CA VAL A 188 5.53 -11.88 -8.26
C VAL A 188 6.11 -11.42 -6.92
N CYS A 189 5.35 -10.65 -6.13
CA CYS A 189 5.80 -10.19 -4.83
C CYS A 189 6.02 -11.36 -3.86
N ALA A 190 5.03 -12.25 -3.72
CA ALA A 190 5.09 -13.40 -2.82
C ALA A 190 6.27 -14.32 -3.16
N LYS A 191 6.44 -14.66 -4.44
CA LYS A 191 7.51 -15.59 -4.86
C LYS A 191 8.89 -14.95 -4.85
N TYR A 192 9.03 -13.77 -5.44
CA TYR A 192 10.34 -13.17 -5.71
C TYR A 192 10.69 -12.15 -4.64
N CYS A 193 9.95 -11.04 -4.51
CA CYS A 193 10.33 -9.97 -3.59
C CYS A 193 10.39 -10.45 -2.13
N SER A 194 9.40 -11.21 -1.69
CA SER A 194 9.33 -11.74 -0.32
C SER A 194 10.19 -13.00 -0.14
N VAL A 195 10.83 -13.53 -1.20
CA VAL A 195 11.58 -14.81 -1.16
C VAL A 195 10.70 -15.99 -0.73
N GLY A 196 9.44 -15.99 -1.14
CA GLY A 196 8.45 -16.98 -0.73
C GLY A 196 8.12 -18.04 -1.78
N ARG A 197 6.89 -18.53 -1.68
CA ARG A 197 6.23 -19.40 -2.66
C ARG A 197 5.13 -18.65 -3.40
N TYR A 198 4.65 -19.25 -4.48
CA TYR A 198 3.39 -18.81 -5.06
C TYR A 198 2.23 -19.13 -4.11
N LEU A 199 1.22 -18.27 -4.16
CA LEU A 199 -0.01 -18.42 -3.39
C LEU A 199 -0.89 -19.53 -3.97
N GLU A 200 -1.56 -20.24 -3.08
CA GLU A 200 -2.69 -21.10 -3.41
C GLU A 200 -3.93 -20.27 -3.77
N GLU A 201 -4.94 -20.90 -4.37
CA GLU A 201 -6.14 -20.19 -4.83
C GLU A 201 -6.87 -19.51 -3.68
N TRP A 202 -7.07 -20.24 -2.58
CA TRP A 202 -7.75 -19.70 -1.40
C TRP A 202 -6.96 -18.53 -0.78
N GLU A 203 -5.63 -18.56 -0.82
CA GLU A 203 -4.78 -17.49 -0.29
C GLU A 203 -4.88 -16.23 -1.15
N MET A 204 -4.87 -16.39 -2.47
CA MET A 204 -5.08 -15.28 -3.40
C MET A 204 -6.47 -14.67 -3.19
N LEU A 205 -7.51 -15.51 -3.12
CA LEU A 205 -8.87 -15.05 -2.87
C LEU A 205 -8.97 -14.28 -1.54
N ALA A 206 -8.41 -14.82 -0.46
CA ALA A 206 -8.38 -14.19 0.85
C ALA A 206 -7.67 -12.83 0.83
N MET A 207 -6.46 -12.77 0.27
CA MET A 207 -5.69 -11.53 0.16
C MET A 207 -6.44 -10.45 -0.65
N LEU A 208 -7.04 -10.83 -1.78
CA LEU A 208 -7.86 -9.91 -2.57
C LEU A 208 -9.08 -9.40 -1.79
N THR A 209 -9.74 -10.27 -1.01
CA THR A 209 -10.86 -9.85 -0.16
C THR A 209 -10.41 -8.77 0.82
N TYR A 210 -9.25 -8.96 1.46
CA TYR A 210 -8.69 -7.96 2.35
C TYR A 210 -8.33 -6.66 1.61
N PHE A 211 -7.76 -6.74 0.40
CA PHE A 211 -7.47 -5.52 -0.38
C PHE A 211 -8.72 -4.79 -0.86
N TRP A 212 -9.83 -5.49 -1.10
CA TRP A 212 -11.13 -4.85 -1.33
C TRP A 212 -11.67 -4.15 -0.07
N ASP A 213 -11.36 -4.63 1.13
CA ASP A 213 -11.66 -3.87 2.36
C ASP A 213 -10.76 -2.63 2.56
N LEU A 214 -9.67 -2.53 1.81
CA LEU A 214 -8.78 -1.37 1.76
C LEU A 214 -9.03 -0.47 0.53
N GLU A 215 -10.12 -0.70 -0.21
CA GLU A 215 -10.48 0.08 -1.39
C GLU A 215 -10.69 1.57 -1.08
N LEU A 216 -10.30 2.46 -2.00
CA LEU A 216 -10.67 3.87 -1.91
C LEU A 216 -12.20 4.05 -1.96
N THR A 217 -12.64 5.03 -1.20
CA THR A 217 -14.01 5.51 -1.12
C THR A 217 -14.08 6.93 -1.67
N LEU A 218 -15.29 7.45 -1.89
CA LEU A 218 -15.50 8.84 -2.31
C LEU A 218 -14.84 9.86 -1.37
N ASP A 219 -14.76 9.55 -0.08
CA ASP A 219 -14.23 10.45 0.95
C ASP A 219 -12.69 10.52 0.91
N ASP A 220 -12.03 9.51 0.35
CA ASP A 220 -10.58 9.49 0.16
C ASP A 220 -10.13 10.38 -1.03
N LEU A 221 -11.04 10.78 -1.92
CA LEU A 221 -10.70 11.45 -3.19
C LEU A 221 -10.47 12.96 -3.07
N LEU A 222 -10.58 13.53 -1.86
CA LEU A 222 -10.41 14.97 -1.59
C LEU A 222 -11.19 15.89 -2.55
N LEU A 223 -12.41 15.48 -2.92
CA LEU A 223 -13.25 16.30 -3.78
C LEU A 223 -13.68 17.58 -3.08
N SER A 224 -13.78 18.69 -3.83
CA SER A 224 -14.43 19.89 -3.32
C SER A 224 -15.90 19.59 -2.97
N PRO A 225 -16.54 20.35 -2.06
CA PRO A 225 -17.95 20.15 -1.74
C PRO A 225 -18.87 20.22 -2.97
N GLU A 226 -18.52 21.03 -3.96
CA GLU A 226 -19.22 21.12 -5.24
C GLU A 226 -19.08 19.82 -6.05
N HIS A 227 -17.86 19.41 -6.35
CA HIS A 227 -17.57 18.18 -7.09
C HIS A 227 -18.15 16.94 -6.41
N ARG A 228 -18.11 16.86 -5.07
CA ARG A 228 -18.70 15.75 -4.32
C ARG A 228 -20.21 15.70 -4.53
N ARG A 229 -20.91 16.85 -4.49
CA ARG A 229 -22.36 16.91 -4.78
C ARG A 229 -22.65 16.48 -6.21
N ASP A 230 -21.86 16.91 -7.18
CA ASP A 230 -22.07 16.57 -8.59
C ASP A 230 -21.90 15.06 -8.83
N VAL A 231 -20.84 14.46 -8.27
CA VAL A 231 -20.64 13.01 -8.31
C VAL A 231 -21.81 12.29 -7.64
N LEU A 232 -22.21 12.69 -6.43
CA LEU A 232 -23.34 12.08 -5.73
C LEU A 232 -24.65 12.19 -6.52
N ALA A 233 -24.92 13.32 -7.15
CA ALA A 233 -26.14 13.54 -7.94
C ALA A 233 -26.24 12.57 -9.13
N VAL A 234 -25.09 12.25 -9.75
CA VAL A 234 -24.99 11.26 -10.84
C VAL A 234 -25.30 9.84 -10.35
N PHE A 235 -24.90 9.48 -9.13
CA PHE A 235 -25.05 8.10 -8.61
C PHE A 235 -26.27 7.89 -7.71
N ALA A 236 -26.94 8.95 -7.23
CA ALA A 236 -28.12 8.89 -6.35
C ALA A 236 -29.45 8.52 -7.05
N GLY A 237 -29.43 8.24 -8.36
CA GLY A 237 -30.48 7.46 -9.04
C GLY A 237 -31.88 8.07 -9.15
N ASN A 238 -32.05 9.39 -9.06
CA ASN A 238 -33.38 10.03 -9.14
C ASN A 238 -33.66 10.81 -10.44
N GLY A 239 -32.84 10.64 -11.49
CA GLY A 239 -33.09 11.26 -12.79
C GLY A 239 -32.39 10.54 -13.94
N ASP A 240 -32.81 10.84 -15.18
CA ASP A 240 -32.09 10.44 -16.39
C ASP A 240 -30.71 11.11 -16.38
N VAL A 241 -29.70 10.35 -15.98
CA VAL A 241 -28.30 10.75 -16.12
C VAL A 241 -27.89 10.41 -17.54
N ASP A 242 -27.60 11.44 -18.34
CA ASP A 242 -27.03 11.21 -19.67
C ASP A 242 -25.60 10.62 -19.59
N ASP A 243 -25.22 9.89 -20.63
CA ASP A 243 -23.92 9.20 -20.69
C ASP A 243 -22.73 10.16 -20.57
N GLU A 244 -22.89 11.42 -20.99
CA GLU A 244 -21.83 12.42 -20.94
C GLU A 244 -21.52 12.82 -19.50
N ARG A 245 -22.55 13.13 -18.69
CA ARG A 245 -22.42 13.44 -17.27
C ARG A 245 -21.84 12.29 -16.48
N LEU A 246 -22.27 11.06 -16.79
CA LEU A 246 -21.70 9.86 -16.16
C LEU A 246 -20.20 9.72 -16.48
N GLN A 247 -19.80 9.93 -17.73
CA GLN A 247 -18.40 9.89 -18.14
C GLN A 247 -17.56 10.98 -17.48
N GLN A 248 -18.07 12.21 -17.39
CA GLN A 248 -17.41 13.32 -16.70
C GLN A 248 -17.20 13.03 -15.21
N ALA A 249 -18.22 12.49 -14.53
CA ALA A 249 -18.09 12.09 -13.12
C ALA A 249 -17.05 10.99 -12.92
N ARG A 250 -17.04 9.96 -13.79
CA ARG A 250 -16.03 8.89 -13.75
C ARG A 250 -14.63 9.40 -14.04
N GLN A 251 -14.47 10.33 -14.99
CA GLN A 251 -13.19 10.94 -15.28
C GLN A 251 -12.67 11.75 -14.08
N LEU A 252 -13.56 12.50 -13.42
CA LEU A 252 -13.22 13.23 -12.20
C LEU A 252 -12.79 12.26 -11.10
N VAL A 253 -13.53 11.19 -10.83
CA VAL A 253 -13.17 10.16 -9.84
C VAL A 253 -11.81 9.54 -10.18
N SER A 254 -11.60 9.13 -11.42
CA SER A 254 -10.34 8.54 -11.90
C SER A 254 -9.14 9.49 -11.78
N SER A 255 -9.35 10.80 -11.89
CA SER A 255 -8.28 11.80 -11.74
C SER A 255 -7.79 11.98 -10.30
N ARG A 256 -8.47 11.41 -9.31
CA ARG A 256 -8.20 11.62 -7.88
C ARG A 256 -7.40 10.51 -7.22
N PHE A 257 -6.85 9.58 -7.99
CA PHE A 257 -5.91 8.60 -7.50
C PHE A 257 -4.93 8.19 -8.60
N LEU A 258 -3.75 7.70 -8.21
CA LEU A 258 -2.75 7.24 -9.17
C LEU A 258 -3.18 5.90 -9.81
N PRO A 259 -3.29 5.81 -11.15
CA PRO A 259 -3.60 4.54 -11.82
C PRO A 259 -2.44 3.54 -11.71
N VAL A 260 -1.20 4.04 -11.62
CA VAL A 260 0.03 3.28 -11.43
C VAL A 260 0.97 4.06 -10.53
N GLU A 261 1.81 3.37 -9.76
CA GLU A 261 2.85 4.03 -8.97
C GLU A 261 4.01 4.48 -9.86
N PRO A 262 4.40 5.76 -9.79
CA PRO A 262 5.55 6.23 -10.52
C PRO A 262 6.84 5.64 -9.93
N PHE A 263 7.71 5.17 -10.82
CA PHE A 263 9.10 4.89 -10.51
C PHE A 263 9.96 5.31 -11.69
N THR A 264 10.18 6.61 -11.78
CA THR A 264 10.89 7.22 -12.91
C THR A 264 12.38 7.34 -12.64
N GLN A 265 12.78 7.56 -11.38
CA GLN A 265 14.17 7.81 -11.03
C GLN A 265 14.59 7.07 -9.75
N ARG A 266 15.82 6.54 -9.77
CA ARG A 266 16.51 6.02 -8.59
C ARG A 266 17.35 7.11 -7.92
N PRO A 267 17.48 7.08 -6.59
CA PRO A 267 18.52 7.82 -5.89
C PRO A 267 19.90 7.55 -6.49
N LYS A 268 20.78 8.55 -6.41
CA LYS A 268 22.20 8.44 -6.78
C LYS A 268 23.00 9.16 -5.72
N ALA A 269 24.22 8.68 -5.48
CA ALA A 269 25.17 9.38 -4.63
C ALA A 269 25.25 10.86 -5.05
N PRO A 270 25.33 11.77 -4.08
CA PRO A 270 25.42 13.19 -4.39
C PRO A 270 26.69 13.49 -5.19
N GLY A 271 26.60 14.47 -6.08
CA GLY A 271 27.76 15.02 -6.77
C GLY A 271 28.47 16.06 -5.90
N GLU A 272 29.22 16.96 -6.54
CA GLU A 272 29.81 18.11 -5.86
C GLU A 272 28.69 19.02 -5.32
N ASN A 273 28.73 19.32 -4.01
CA ASN A 273 27.73 20.08 -3.25
C ASN A 273 26.37 19.37 -3.07
N PRO A 274 26.31 18.28 -2.27
CA PRO A 274 25.02 17.74 -1.81
C PRO A 274 24.19 18.81 -1.10
N PRO A 275 22.86 18.68 -1.10
CA PRO A 275 22.04 19.36 -0.10
C PRO A 275 22.54 19.05 1.31
N GLU A 276 22.53 20.05 2.18
CA GLU A 276 22.84 19.85 3.60
C GLU A 276 21.74 19.01 4.24
N GLY A 277 22.13 17.94 4.95
CA GLY A 277 21.20 17.04 5.62
C GLY A 277 20.85 17.53 7.03
N ASP A 278 19.60 17.37 7.41
CA ASP A 278 19.09 17.65 8.76
C ASP A 278 18.94 16.34 9.54
N ALA A 279 19.72 16.17 10.61
CA ALA A 279 19.72 14.93 11.40
C ALA A 279 18.41 14.66 12.15
N ASP A 280 17.68 15.70 12.57
CA ASP A 280 16.39 15.52 13.26
C ASP A 280 15.32 15.05 12.26
N ARG A 281 15.27 15.68 11.08
CA ARG A 281 14.43 15.18 9.96
C ARG A 281 14.88 13.80 9.48
N GLY A 282 16.18 13.51 9.59
CA GLY A 282 16.77 12.23 9.26
C GLY A 282 16.32 11.10 10.17
N LEU A 283 16.18 11.37 11.47
CA LEU A 283 15.60 10.44 12.43
C LEU A 283 14.16 10.09 12.04
N ASP A 284 13.34 11.11 11.72
CA ASP A 284 11.96 10.91 11.28
C ASP A 284 11.87 10.08 10.00
N GLY A 285 12.68 10.43 8.99
CA GLY A 285 12.75 9.69 7.73
C GLY A 285 13.23 8.24 7.93
N PHE A 286 14.21 8.02 8.80
CA PHE A 286 14.73 6.69 9.13
C PHE A 286 13.69 5.85 9.86
N ALA A 287 13.00 6.43 10.85
CA ALA A 287 11.92 5.78 11.58
C ALA A 287 10.79 5.36 10.62
N ALA A 288 10.39 6.27 9.72
CA ALA A 288 9.33 6.03 8.78
C ALA A 288 9.67 4.98 7.70
N SER A 289 10.93 4.95 7.24
CA SER A 289 11.31 4.25 5.99
C SER A 289 12.21 3.03 6.21
N CYS A 290 13.05 3.05 7.24
CA CYS A 290 14.12 2.07 7.41
C CYS A 290 13.88 1.16 8.61
N GLN A 291 13.39 1.71 9.72
CA GLN A 291 13.30 1.02 11.01
C GLN A 291 12.33 -0.18 11.00
N ASN A 292 11.38 -0.20 10.06
CA ASN A 292 10.48 -1.33 9.78
C ASN A 292 11.22 -2.66 9.52
N CYS A 293 12.43 -2.58 8.94
CA CYS A 293 13.28 -3.73 8.65
C CYS A 293 14.64 -3.65 9.37
N HIS A 294 15.13 -2.46 9.68
CA HIS A 294 16.44 -2.20 10.27
C HIS A 294 16.32 -1.78 11.74
N THR A 295 16.12 -2.76 12.62
CA THR A 295 16.04 -2.55 14.08
C THR A 295 17.40 -2.45 14.77
N LYS A 296 18.49 -2.75 14.05
CA LYS A 296 19.87 -2.59 14.51
C LYS A 296 20.49 -1.37 13.85
N ASN A 297 21.45 -0.74 14.51
CA ASN A 297 22.16 0.41 13.96
C ASN A 297 22.81 0.04 12.62
N VAL A 298 22.36 0.69 11.55
CA VAL A 298 22.92 0.56 10.21
C VAL A 298 23.93 1.66 9.90
N ALA A 299 24.30 2.50 10.88
CA ALA A 299 25.27 3.59 10.74
C ALA A 299 26.60 3.15 10.13
N ARG A 300 27.03 1.91 10.36
CA ARG A 300 28.23 1.32 9.73
C ARG A 300 28.18 1.28 8.19
N LEU A 301 26.99 1.35 7.59
CA LEU A 301 26.84 1.44 6.13
C LEU A 301 27.20 2.82 5.57
N ILE A 302 27.26 3.85 6.41
CA ILE A 302 27.56 5.22 5.97
C ILE A 302 29.05 5.47 5.74
N GLY A 303 29.93 4.62 6.27
CA GLY A 303 31.37 4.71 5.97
C GLY A 303 31.74 4.58 4.49
N ASP A 304 30.78 4.19 3.63
CA ASP A 304 30.89 4.18 2.18
C ASP A 304 29.59 4.76 1.57
N VAL A 305 29.61 6.07 1.25
CA VAL A 305 28.46 6.82 0.74
C VAL A 305 27.96 6.23 -0.58
N ASP A 306 28.86 5.88 -1.51
CA ASP A 306 28.48 5.28 -2.79
C ASP A 306 27.75 3.95 -2.60
N LYS A 307 28.21 3.15 -1.63
CA LYS A 307 27.57 1.89 -1.28
C LYS A 307 26.22 2.11 -0.61
N PHE A 308 26.07 3.09 0.29
CA PHE A 308 24.79 3.44 0.90
C PHE A 308 23.74 3.80 -0.17
N TYR A 309 24.05 4.78 -1.02
CA TYR A 309 23.17 5.17 -2.12
C TYR A 309 22.94 4.03 -3.11
N GLY A 310 23.97 3.23 -3.39
CA GLY A 310 23.86 2.05 -4.23
C GLY A 310 22.87 1.01 -3.70
N MET A 311 22.86 0.75 -2.39
CA MET A 311 21.91 -0.17 -1.75
C MET A 311 20.49 0.39 -1.77
N VAL A 312 20.30 1.65 -1.41
CA VAL A 312 18.97 2.29 -1.41
C VAL A 312 18.38 2.31 -2.83
N ALA A 313 19.20 2.61 -3.84
CA ALA A 313 18.77 2.74 -5.23
C ALA A 313 18.52 1.41 -5.97
N LYS A 314 19.25 0.34 -5.61
CA LYS A 314 19.22 -0.94 -6.35
C LYS A 314 18.70 -2.10 -5.52
N GLY A 315 18.48 -1.88 -4.23
CA GLY A 315 18.17 -2.95 -3.30
C GLY A 315 19.32 -3.95 -3.14
N SER A 316 19.03 -5.07 -2.47
CA SER A 316 19.92 -6.22 -2.41
C SER A 316 19.37 -7.35 -3.31
N GLY A 317 20.25 -8.14 -3.91
CA GLY A 317 19.84 -9.32 -4.68
C GLY A 317 19.67 -10.55 -3.79
N HIS A 318 18.79 -11.47 -4.20
CA HIS A 318 18.51 -12.76 -3.52
C HIS A 318 19.75 -13.61 -3.21
N SER A 319 20.83 -13.44 -3.96
CA SER A 319 22.03 -14.28 -3.83
C SER A 319 22.90 -13.97 -2.61
N LYS A 320 22.61 -12.88 -1.87
CA LYS A 320 23.48 -12.40 -0.77
C LYS A 320 22.76 -12.30 0.59
N GLY A 321 21.55 -12.84 0.70
CA GLY A 321 20.73 -12.75 1.91
C GLY A 321 19.32 -12.24 1.60
N PRO A 322 18.61 -11.76 2.63
CA PRO A 322 17.22 -11.35 2.47
C PRO A 322 17.15 -10.06 1.61
N TYR A 323 16.18 -10.05 0.69
CA TYR A 323 15.95 -8.99 -0.31
C TYR A 323 15.61 -7.64 0.35
N MET A 324 16.42 -6.61 0.09
CA MET A 324 16.08 -5.21 0.35
C MET A 324 15.47 -4.63 -0.93
N PRO A 325 14.24 -4.07 -0.90
CA PRO A 325 13.67 -3.44 -2.07
C PRO A 325 14.33 -2.12 -2.45
N GLU A 326 14.07 -1.65 -3.66
CA GLU A 326 14.63 -0.39 -4.17
C GLU A 326 13.73 0.79 -3.76
N TYR A 327 14.33 1.93 -3.45
CA TYR A 327 13.61 3.20 -3.33
C TYR A 327 13.63 3.97 -4.67
N ALA A 328 12.47 4.49 -5.04
CA ALA A 328 12.30 5.51 -6.07
C ALA A 328 12.37 6.91 -5.44
N LEU A 329 12.67 7.95 -6.22
CA LEU A 329 12.64 9.32 -5.69
C LEU A 329 11.22 9.79 -5.33
N GLU A 330 10.20 9.19 -5.93
CA GLU A 330 8.80 9.40 -5.59
C GLU A 330 8.42 8.80 -4.23
N ARG A 331 9.28 7.94 -3.66
CA ARG A 331 9.09 7.32 -2.35
C ARG A 331 10.06 7.85 -1.29
N LEU A 332 11.27 8.22 -1.70
CA LEU A 332 12.29 8.75 -0.82
C LEU A 332 13.10 9.82 -1.58
N SER A 333 12.85 11.09 -1.24
CA SER A 333 13.44 12.22 -1.94
C SER A 333 14.96 12.28 -1.74
N ARG A 334 15.66 13.05 -2.59
CA ARG A 334 17.09 13.29 -2.40
C ARG A 334 17.38 13.95 -1.06
N GLN A 335 16.58 14.95 -0.68
CA GLN A 335 16.74 15.65 0.58
C GLN A 335 16.52 14.70 1.77
N GLN A 336 15.45 13.91 1.74
CA GLN A 336 15.19 12.92 2.80
C GLN A 336 16.32 11.89 2.94
N LEU A 337 16.95 11.50 1.83
CA LEU A 337 18.08 10.58 1.88
C LEU A 337 19.34 11.23 2.47
N GLU A 338 19.59 12.52 2.20
CA GLU A 338 20.65 13.29 2.85
C GLU A 338 20.36 13.52 4.35
N ASP A 339 19.11 13.79 4.72
CA ASP A 339 18.67 13.91 6.11
C ASP A 339 18.93 12.59 6.86
N ILE A 340 18.49 11.45 6.30
CA ILE A 340 18.75 10.11 6.86
C ILE A 340 20.26 9.85 6.98
N ARG A 341 21.05 10.25 5.99
CA ARG A 341 22.52 10.13 6.05
C ARG A 341 23.07 10.92 7.23
N ALA A 342 22.69 12.19 7.40
CA ALA A 342 23.14 13.05 8.50
C ALA A 342 22.79 12.43 9.87
N TYR A 343 21.58 11.87 10.02
CA TYR A 343 21.19 11.13 11.23
C TYR A 343 22.09 9.90 11.50
N LEU A 344 22.35 9.10 10.48
CA LEU A 344 23.19 7.91 10.62
C LEU A 344 24.67 8.25 10.88
N GLU A 345 25.18 9.37 10.35
CA GLU A 345 26.50 9.92 10.67
C GLU A 345 26.57 10.37 12.13
N PHE A 346 25.53 11.07 12.61
CA PHE A 346 25.40 11.42 14.02
C PHE A 346 25.42 10.17 14.90
N LEU A 347 24.63 9.13 14.58
CA LEU A 347 24.67 7.87 15.33
C LEU A 347 26.04 7.19 15.31
N ALA A 348 26.75 7.19 14.18
CA ALA A 348 28.10 6.63 14.08
C ALA A 348 29.07 7.36 15.03
N SER A 349 28.96 8.69 15.12
CA SER A 349 29.81 9.50 15.99
C SER A 349 29.60 9.25 17.49
N LEU A 350 28.48 8.64 17.89
CA LEU A 350 28.20 8.26 19.27
C LEU A 350 28.79 6.88 19.66
N GLU A 351 29.19 6.07 18.68
CA GLU A 351 29.79 4.74 18.89
C GLU A 351 31.33 4.77 18.98
N GLU A 352 31.96 5.92 18.70
CA GLU A 352 33.40 6.20 18.87
C GLU A 352 33.71 6.79 20.25
#